data_AF-A0A2J8PW91-F1
#
_entry.id   AF-A0A2J8PW91-F1
#
_cell.length_a   1.000
_cell.length_b   1.000
_cell.length_c   1.000
_cell.angle_alpha   90.00
_cell.angle_beta   90.00
_cell.angle_gamma   90.00
#
_symmetry.space_group_name_H-M   'P 1'
#
loop_
_entity.id
_entity.type
_entity.pdbx_description
1 polymer ?
#
loop_
_entity_poly.entity_id
_entity_poly.type
_entity_poly.pdbx_seq_one_letter_code
_entity_poly.pdbx_strand_id
1 'polypeptide(L)'
;MQMPKPSRVQQALAGMTSVLMSAIGLPMCLSRAPQPTSPPASRLASKSHGSVKRLRKMSVKGATPKPEPEPEQVIKNYTEELKVPPDEDCIICMEKLSAASGYSDVTDSKAIGPLAVGRLTKCSHAFHLLCLLAMYCNGNKDGSLQCPSCKTIYGEKMGTQPQGKMEVLRFQMSLPGHKDCGTILIVYSIPHGIQGPEHPNPGKPFTARGFPR
;
A
#
# COMPACT_ATOMS: atom_id res chain seq x y z
N MET A 1 11.31 6.60 47.68
CA MET A 1 11.84 5.86 46.51
C MET A 1 10.75 4.90 46.05
N GLN A 2 9.93 5.29 45.08
CA GLN A 2 8.83 4.49 44.57
C GLN A 2 9.04 4.31 43.06
N MET A 3 9.26 3.06 42.65
CA MET A 3 9.48 2.70 41.25
C MET A 3 8.18 2.84 40.45
N PRO A 4 8.20 3.36 39.20
CA PRO A 4 7.02 3.37 38.35
C PRO A 4 6.69 1.96 37.87
N LYS A 5 5.40 1.62 37.84
CA LYS A 5 4.89 0.35 37.27
C LYS A 5 5.18 0.29 35.75
N PRO A 6 5.61 -0.86 35.22
CA PRO A 6 5.78 -1.02 33.77
C PRO A 6 4.42 -1.01 33.07
N SER A 7 4.31 -0.24 31.99
CA SER A 7 3.12 -0.21 31.13
C SER A 7 3.04 -1.48 30.28
N ARG A 8 1.82 -2.03 30.13
CA ARG A 8 1.52 -3.24 29.33
C ARG A 8 1.77 -3.10 27.81
N VAL A 9 2.22 -1.93 27.36
CA VAL A 9 2.26 -1.56 25.93
C VAL A 9 3.55 -2.02 25.23
N GLN A 10 4.63 -2.30 25.95
CA GLN A 10 5.87 -2.78 25.32
C GLN A 10 5.84 -4.24 24.85
N GLN A 11 4.81 -5.03 25.19
CA GLN A 11 4.70 -6.43 24.74
C GLN A 11 3.93 -6.61 23.42
N ALA A 12 3.31 -5.56 22.86
CA ALA A 12 2.50 -5.68 21.63
C ALA A 12 3.24 -5.28 20.33
N LEU A 13 4.48 -4.78 20.41
CA LEU A 13 5.24 -4.29 19.25
C LEU A 13 6.13 -5.33 18.55
N ALA A 14 6.09 -6.60 18.98
CA ALA A 14 6.89 -7.68 18.40
C ALA A 14 6.05 -8.76 17.67
N GLY A 15 4.78 -8.48 17.33
CA GLY A 15 3.80 -9.54 17.04
C GLY A 15 3.14 -9.60 15.67
N MET A 16 3.54 -8.80 14.65
CA MET A 16 2.82 -8.82 13.35
C MET A 16 3.72 -8.75 12.10
N THR A 17 4.79 -9.55 12.04
CA THR A 17 5.57 -9.71 10.79
C THR A 17 5.85 -11.16 10.36
N SER A 18 5.16 -12.16 10.90
CA SER A 18 5.47 -13.57 10.58
C SER A 18 4.27 -14.44 10.22
N VAL A 19 3.87 -14.44 8.93
CA VAL A 19 3.25 -15.59 8.24
C VAL A 19 3.52 -15.32 6.74
N LEU A 20 4.19 -16.11 5.90
CA LEU A 20 4.34 -17.56 5.74
C LEU A 20 5.72 -17.83 5.11
N MET A 21 6.43 -18.87 5.53
CA MET A 21 7.13 -19.81 4.63
C MET A 21 7.45 -21.09 5.39
N SER A 22 6.64 -22.12 5.18
CA SER A 22 7.01 -23.51 5.48
C SER A 22 6.33 -24.41 4.46
N ALA A 23 7.13 -24.84 3.47
CA ALA A 23 6.85 -25.99 2.64
C ALA A 23 8.18 -26.74 2.44
N ILE A 24 8.33 -27.81 3.22
CA ILE A 24 8.86 -29.14 2.92
C ILE A 24 10.02 -29.21 1.90
N GLY A 25 11.13 -29.76 2.38
CA GLY A 25 12.35 -30.01 1.61
C GLY A 25 12.20 -31.04 0.49
N LEU A 26 12.93 -30.77 -0.58
CA LEU A 26 13.37 -31.74 -1.57
C LEU A 26 14.89 -31.58 -1.76
N PRO A 27 15.66 -32.68 -1.83
CA PRO A 27 17.11 -32.59 -2.01
C PRO A 27 17.43 -32.12 -3.43
N MET A 28 18.05 -30.94 -3.56
CA MET A 28 18.61 -30.47 -4.83
C MET A 28 20.03 -31.03 -4.97
N CYS A 29 20.23 -31.94 -5.94
CA CYS A 29 21.57 -32.34 -6.38
C CYS A 29 22.28 -31.15 -7.05
N LEU A 30 23.36 -30.67 -6.46
CA LEU A 30 24.25 -29.68 -7.06
C LEU A 30 25.12 -30.35 -8.13
N SER A 31 24.67 -30.37 -9.37
CA SER A 31 25.55 -30.66 -10.52
C SER A 31 26.28 -29.39 -10.94
N ARG A 32 27.61 -29.45 -10.86
CA ARG A 32 28.58 -28.41 -11.23
C ARG A 32 28.38 -27.95 -12.68
N ALA A 33 28.18 -26.66 -12.90
CA ALA A 33 28.12 -26.07 -14.24
C ALA A 33 29.50 -26.10 -14.94
N PRO A 34 29.61 -26.50 -16.21
CA PRO A 34 30.83 -26.33 -17.00
C PRO A 34 31.04 -24.86 -17.39
N GLN A 35 32.29 -24.43 -17.46
CA GLN A 35 32.71 -23.10 -17.88
C GLN A 35 32.37 -22.80 -19.36
N PRO A 36 32.12 -21.53 -19.74
CA PRO A 36 31.75 -21.17 -21.11
C PRO A 36 32.98 -21.17 -22.05
N THR A 37 32.93 -22.02 -23.07
CA THR A 37 33.78 -21.90 -24.28
C THR A 37 33.15 -20.92 -25.26
N SER A 38 34.01 -20.16 -25.95
CA SER A 38 33.67 -19.13 -26.93
C SER A 38 32.88 -19.67 -28.14
N PRO A 39 31.98 -18.87 -28.75
CA PRO A 39 31.21 -19.31 -29.91
C PRO A 39 32.04 -19.24 -31.21
N PRO A 40 31.93 -20.22 -32.12
CA PRO A 40 32.47 -20.13 -33.47
C PRO A 40 31.60 -19.26 -34.36
N ALA A 41 32.23 -18.69 -35.39
CA ALA A 41 31.66 -17.73 -36.32
C ALA A 41 30.63 -18.32 -37.30
N SER A 42 29.65 -17.47 -37.62
CA SER A 42 28.84 -17.41 -38.85
C SER A 42 27.73 -18.46 -39.07
N ARG A 43 26.49 -17.96 -39.20
CA ARG A 43 25.65 -18.05 -40.41
C ARG A 43 24.39 -17.18 -40.25
N LEU A 44 24.17 -16.30 -41.22
CA LEU A 44 22.95 -15.50 -41.34
C LEU A 44 21.73 -16.43 -41.51
N ALA A 45 20.69 -16.20 -40.71
CA ALA A 45 19.34 -16.65 -41.00
C ALA A 45 18.38 -15.47 -40.76
N SER A 46 18.06 -14.78 -41.84
CA SER A 46 17.02 -13.77 -41.93
C SER A 46 15.65 -14.43 -41.76
N LYS A 47 14.98 -14.17 -40.62
CA LYS A 47 13.55 -14.41 -40.46
C LYS A 47 12.84 -13.16 -39.93
N SER A 48 12.23 -12.47 -40.89
CA SER A 48 10.99 -11.67 -40.83
C SER A 48 10.58 -11.11 -39.46
N HIS A 49 10.71 -9.79 -39.34
CA HIS A 49 10.29 -8.99 -38.19
C HIS A 49 8.76 -9.06 -38.01
N GLY A 50 8.31 -9.63 -36.90
CA GLY A 50 6.93 -9.49 -36.44
C GLY A 50 6.62 -8.02 -36.18
N SER A 51 5.55 -7.52 -36.78
CA SER A 51 5.15 -6.11 -36.76
C SER A 51 4.84 -5.65 -35.31
N VAL A 52 5.78 -4.93 -34.69
CA VAL A 52 5.61 -4.34 -33.36
C VAL A 52 4.67 -3.15 -33.47
N LYS A 53 3.46 -3.28 -32.95
CA LYS A 53 2.56 -2.13 -32.77
C LYS A 53 2.79 -1.54 -31.39
N ARG A 54 3.67 -0.54 -31.31
CA ARG A 54 3.87 0.26 -30.09
C ARG A 54 2.63 1.10 -29.84
N LEU A 55 1.91 0.85 -28.76
CA LEU A 55 0.78 1.71 -28.36
C LEU A 55 1.26 2.79 -27.38
N ARG A 56 0.45 3.86 -27.30
CA ARG A 56 0.72 5.17 -26.68
C ARG A 56 1.45 5.12 -25.34
N LYS A 57 2.45 6.00 -25.22
CA LYS A 57 3.08 6.45 -23.96
C LYS A 57 2.02 7.03 -23.04
N MET A 58 1.66 6.30 -22.00
CA MET A 58 0.84 6.83 -20.91
C MET A 58 1.79 7.51 -19.93
N SER A 59 1.98 8.82 -20.15
CA SER A 59 2.62 9.67 -19.15
C SER A 59 1.59 9.86 -18.03
N VAL A 60 1.85 9.27 -16.86
CA VAL A 60 1.21 9.77 -15.65
C VAL A 60 1.69 11.21 -15.52
N LYS A 61 0.81 12.17 -15.81
CA LYS A 61 1.09 13.60 -15.58
C LYS A 61 1.51 13.69 -14.11
N GLY A 62 2.68 14.28 -13.87
CA GLY A 62 3.06 14.66 -12.51
C GLY A 62 1.91 15.46 -11.94
N ALA A 63 1.22 14.89 -10.96
CA ALA A 63 0.19 15.61 -10.25
C ALA A 63 0.91 16.76 -9.55
N THR A 64 0.53 17.99 -9.87
CA THR A 64 0.84 19.14 -9.02
C THR A 64 0.37 18.80 -7.61
N PRO A 65 1.17 19.05 -6.56
CA PRO A 65 0.75 18.72 -5.20
C PRO A 65 -0.53 19.49 -4.90
N LYS A 66 -1.65 18.78 -4.87
CA LYS A 66 -2.85 19.31 -4.21
C LYS A 66 -2.47 19.48 -2.74
N PRO A 67 -2.91 20.57 -2.08
CA PRO A 67 -2.74 20.68 -0.65
C PRO A 67 -3.27 19.41 0.00
N GLU A 68 -2.46 18.78 0.86
CA GLU A 68 -2.87 17.59 1.60
C GLU A 68 -4.16 17.93 2.36
N PRO A 69 -5.21 17.11 2.25
CA PRO A 69 -6.45 17.39 2.93
C PRO A 69 -6.24 17.24 4.44
N GLU A 70 -6.66 18.24 5.19
CA GLU A 70 -6.60 18.23 6.66
C GLU A 70 -7.23 16.94 7.20
N PRO A 71 -6.50 16.14 8.03
CA PRO A 71 -6.95 14.83 8.49
C PRO A 71 -8.35 14.81 9.10
N GLU A 72 -8.66 15.78 9.95
CA GLU A 72 -9.98 15.91 10.58
C GLU A 72 -11.09 16.11 9.55
N GLN A 73 -10.82 16.85 8.47
CA GLN A 73 -11.78 17.09 7.41
C GLN A 73 -12.06 15.80 6.62
N VAL A 74 -11.04 14.97 6.39
CA VAL A 74 -11.22 13.67 5.73
C VAL A 74 -12.13 12.76 6.55
N ILE A 75 -11.95 12.71 7.88
CA ILE A 75 -12.82 11.94 8.76
C ILE A 75 -14.27 12.47 8.67
N LYS A 76 -14.46 13.79 8.77
CA LYS A 76 -15.79 14.42 8.68
C LYS A 76 -16.48 14.19 7.33
N ASN A 77 -15.73 14.19 6.22
CA ASN A 77 -16.29 13.98 4.88
C ASN A 77 -16.93 12.59 4.70
N TYR A 78 -16.48 11.60 5.46
CA TYR A 78 -16.87 10.20 5.28
C TYR A 78 -17.63 9.61 6.47
N THR A 79 -17.94 10.42 7.48
CA THR A 79 -18.65 9.99 8.68
C THR A 79 -19.88 10.84 8.97
N GLU A 80 -20.89 10.20 9.54
CA GLU A 80 -22.04 10.86 10.17
C GLU A 80 -21.94 10.65 11.68
N GLU A 81 -21.92 11.74 12.45
CA GLU A 81 -21.81 11.70 13.91
C GLU A 81 -23.10 11.18 14.55
N LEU A 82 -22.96 10.30 15.54
CA LEU A 82 -24.08 9.71 16.27
C LEU A 82 -24.29 10.43 17.60
N LYS A 83 -25.52 10.87 17.85
CA LYS A 83 -25.93 11.41 19.16
C LYS A 83 -25.96 10.35 20.26
N VAL A 84 -26.33 9.13 19.89
CA VAL A 84 -26.39 7.97 20.79
C VAL A 84 -25.52 6.88 20.18
N PRO A 85 -24.38 6.52 20.81
CA PRO A 85 -23.54 5.44 20.30
C PRO A 85 -24.25 4.09 20.48
N PRO A 86 -24.07 3.13 19.54
CA PRO A 86 -24.58 1.78 19.71
C PRO A 86 -23.83 1.07 20.86
N ASP A 87 -24.48 0.08 21.49
CA ASP A 87 -23.84 -0.79 22.50
C ASP A 87 -22.99 -1.87 21.81
N GLU A 88 -21.95 -1.42 21.13
CA GLU A 88 -20.97 -2.22 20.41
C GLU A 88 -19.55 -1.72 20.74
N ASP A 89 -18.55 -2.56 20.52
CA ASP A 89 -17.15 -2.20 20.70
C ASP A 89 -16.57 -1.55 19.44
N CYS A 90 -15.74 -0.53 19.63
CA CYS A 90 -14.94 0.03 18.55
C CYS A 90 -13.79 -0.93 18.22
N ILE A 91 -13.84 -1.62 17.08
CA ILE A 91 -12.82 -2.63 16.70
C ILE A 91 -11.41 -2.05 16.45
N ILE A 92 -11.23 -0.73 16.54
CA ILE A 92 -9.91 -0.07 16.41
C ILE A 92 -9.19 -0.04 17.76
N CYS A 93 -9.87 0.42 18.82
CA CYS A 93 -9.29 0.53 20.17
C CYS A 93 -9.74 -0.57 21.14
N MET A 94 -10.73 -1.37 20.75
CA MET A 94 -11.37 -2.42 21.55
C MET A 94 -12.10 -1.92 22.81
N GLU A 95 -12.45 -0.63 22.85
CA GLU A 95 -13.28 -0.03 23.90
C GLU A 95 -14.74 0.11 23.43
N LYS A 96 -15.69 0.12 24.37
CA LYS A 96 -17.10 0.40 24.07
C LYS A 96 -17.26 1.75 23.37
N LEU A 97 -18.13 1.83 22.36
CA LEU A 97 -18.44 3.10 21.69
C LEU A 97 -19.08 4.13 22.63
N SER A 98 -19.70 3.69 23.72
CA SER A 98 -20.21 4.57 24.78
C SER A 98 -19.12 5.11 25.73
N ALA A 99 -17.91 4.55 25.69
CA ALA A 99 -16.76 4.98 26.49
C ALA A 99 -15.83 5.88 25.66
N ALA A 100 -14.85 6.50 26.32
CA ALA A 100 -13.83 7.29 25.63
C ALA A 100 -12.97 6.41 24.71
N SER A 101 -12.56 6.99 23.58
CA SER A 101 -11.60 6.37 22.66
C SER A 101 -10.31 6.01 23.38
N GLY A 102 -9.83 4.77 23.25
CA GLY A 102 -8.51 4.36 23.76
C GLY A 102 -7.31 5.10 23.13
N TYR A 103 -7.56 5.93 22.11
CA TYR A 103 -6.57 6.81 21.49
C TYR A 103 -6.65 8.28 21.96
N SER A 104 -7.46 8.59 23.00
CA SER A 104 -7.65 9.96 23.51
C SER A 104 -6.36 10.64 23.93
N ASP A 105 -5.40 9.88 24.47
CA ASP A 105 -4.20 10.43 25.11
C ASP A 105 -3.05 10.67 24.11
N VAL A 106 -3.17 10.12 22.89
CA VAL A 106 -2.11 10.14 21.86
C VAL A 106 -2.54 10.82 20.58
N THR A 107 -3.83 11.15 20.44
CA THR A 107 -4.39 11.78 19.24
C THR A 107 -4.88 13.17 19.58
N ASP A 108 -4.06 14.18 19.30
CA ASP A 108 -4.44 15.57 19.47
C ASP A 108 -5.39 16.00 18.35
N SER A 109 -6.63 16.34 18.70
CA SER A 109 -7.60 16.96 17.80
C SER A 109 -8.28 18.13 18.50
N LYS A 110 -8.45 19.25 17.78
CA LYS A 110 -9.16 20.43 18.32
C LYS A 110 -10.66 20.33 18.13
N ALA A 111 -11.12 19.60 17.11
CA ALA A 111 -12.53 19.53 16.75
C ALA A 111 -13.20 18.19 17.08
N ILE A 112 -12.44 17.13 17.35
CA ILE A 112 -12.98 15.80 17.63
C ILE A 112 -12.73 15.45 19.11
N GLY A 113 -13.81 15.35 19.89
CA GLY A 113 -13.73 14.97 21.30
C GLY A 113 -13.49 13.46 21.52
N PRO A 114 -13.04 13.05 22.72
CA PRO A 114 -12.73 11.66 23.05
C PRO A 114 -13.94 10.71 23.05
N LEU A 115 -15.15 11.26 23.19
CA LEU A 115 -16.42 10.52 23.15
C LEU A 115 -17.12 10.59 21.80
N ALA A 116 -16.56 11.29 20.81
CA ALA A 116 -17.20 11.46 19.51
C ALA A 116 -17.22 10.12 18.74
N VAL A 117 -18.41 9.68 18.33
CA VAL A 117 -18.63 8.44 17.57
C VAL A 117 -19.34 8.77 16.28
N GLY A 118 -18.92 8.12 15.19
CA GLY A 118 -19.61 8.26 13.90
C GLY A 118 -19.68 6.96 13.13
N ARG A 119 -20.59 6.92 12.16
CA ARG A 119 -20.75 5.84 11.19
C ARG A 119 -20.17 6.25 9.86
N LEU A 120 -19.51 5.31 9.19
CA LEU A 120 -19.06 5.54 7.82
C LEU A 120 -20.25 5.52 6.85
N THR A 121 -20.33 6.52 5.95
CA THR A 121 -21.55 6.85 5.19
C THR A 121 -22.03 5.79 4.18
N LYS A 122 -21.17 4.85 3.74
CA LYS A 122 -21.55 3.81 2.77
C LYS A 122 -21.83 2.44 3.41
N CYS A 123 -21.12 2.10 4.48
CA CYS A 123 -21.17 0.76 5.10
C CYS A 123 -21.72 0.75 6.53
N SER A 124 -22.02 1.93 7.09
CA SER A 124 -22.65 2.13 8.41
C SER A 124 -21.91 1.56 9.63
N HIS A 125 -20.74 0.95 9.48
CA HIS A 125 -19.86 0.58 10.59
C HIS A 125 -19.50 1.81 11.44
N ALA A 126 -19.61 1.66 12.77
CA ALA A 126 -19.41 2.72 13.76
C ALA A 126 -18.04 2.62 14.45
N PHE A 127 -17.44 3.78 14.72
CA PHE A 127 -16.14 3.90 15.38
C PHE A 127 -16.08 5.20 16.19
N HIS A 128 -15.20 5.28 17.17
CA HIS A 128 -14.78 6.59 17.68
C HIS A 128 -14.13 7.39 16.54
N LEU A 129 -14.50 8.66 16.39
CA LEU A 129 -13.94 9.52 15.36
C LEU A 129 -12.43 9.76 15.56
N LEU A 130 -11.96 9.81 16.81
CA LEU A 130 -10.51 9.85 17.11
C LEU A 130 -9.78 8.58 16.68
N CYS A 131 -10.41 7.40 16.80
CA CYS A 131 -9.81 6.15 16.34
C CYS A 131 -9.64 6.14 14.81
N LEU A 132 -10.64 6.63 14.08
CA LEU A 132 -10.53 6.80 12.62
C LEU A 132 -9.46 7.82 12.25
N LEU A 133 -9.37 8.93 13.00
CA LEU A 133 -8.33 9.95 12.80
C LEU A 133 -6.93 9.37 13.01
N ALA A 134 -6.69 8.69 14.12
CA ALA A 134 -5.41 8.03 14.42
C ALA A 134 -5.04 7.01 13.32
N MET A 135 -6.00 6.19 12.88
CA MET A 135 -5.82 5.24 11.78
C MET A 135 -5.43 5.94 10.47
N TYR A 136 -6.10 7.05 10.13
CA TYR A 136 -5.80 7.83 8.93
C TYR A 136 -4.42 8.48 9.00
N CYS A 137 -4.07 9.10 10.13
CA CYS A 137 -2.79 9.78 10.33
C CYS A 137 -1.58 8.84 10.27
N ASN A 138 -1.76 7.57 10.63
CA ASN A 138 -0.74 6.52 10.51
C ASN A 138 -0.60 5.96 9.09
N GLY A 139 -1.48 6.35 8.16
CA GLY A 139 -1.46 5.92 6.76
C GLY A 139 -0.83 6.96 5.82
N ASN A 140 -1.07 6.76 4.52
CA ASN A 140 -0.52 7.61 3.44
C ASN A 140 -1.15 9.01 3.37
N LYS A 141 -2.26 9.26 4.09
CA LYS A 141 -2.99 10.52 4.11
C LYS A 141 -3.34 11.07 2.72
N ASP A 142 -3.73 10.18 1.82
CA ASP A 142 -4.06 10.47 0.42
C ASP A 142 -5.49 11.03 0.22
N GLY A 143 -6.20 11.36 1.31
CA GLY A 143 -7.60 11.77 1.27
C GLY A 143 -8.60 10.63 1.12
N SER A 144 -8.13 9.38 1.10
CA SER A 144 -8.98 8.19 1.16
C SER A 144 -9.06 7.61 2.57
N LEU A 145 -10.16 6.92 2.87
CA LEU A 145 -10.36 6.20 4.12
C LEU A 145 -10.84 4.79 3.80
N GLN A 146 -10.22 3.78 4.41
CA GLN A 146 -10.66 2.39 4.28
C GLN A 146 -11.29 1.92 5.58
N CYS A 147 -12.53 1.41 5.50
CA CYS A 147 -13.19 0.83 6.67
C CYS A 147 -12.38 -0.36 7.22
N PRO A 148 -11.98 -0.36 8.50
CA PRO A 148 -11.21 -1.47 9.06
C PRO A 148 -12.03 -2.76 9.19
N SER A 149 -13.37 -2.67 9.27
CA SER A 149 -14.28 -3.81 9.31
C SER A 149 -14.40 -4.49 7.93
N CYS A 150 -15.06 -3.84 6.97
CA CYS A 150 -15.43 -4.45 5.68
C CYS A 150 -14.55 -4.05 4.49
N LYS A 151 -13.50 -3.25 4.71
CA LYS A 151 -12.55 -2.79 3.67
C LYS A 151 -13.14 -1.89 2.58
N THR A 152 -14.39 -1.45 2.71
CA THR A 152 -15.00 -0.41 1.85
C THR A 152 -14.12 0.83 1.80
N ILE A 153 -13.87 1.35 0.59
CA ILE A 153 -13.03 2.52 0.34
C ILE A 153 -13.91 3.76 0.14
N TYR A 154 -13.52 4.83 0.83
CA TYR A 154 -14.05 6.18 0.74
C TYR A 154 -12.99 7.06 0.10
N GLY A 155 -13.35 7.85 -0.92
CA GLY A 155 -12.37 8.55 -1.77
C GLY A 155 -11.69 7.63 -2.78
N GLU A 156 -10.54 8.09 -3.29
CA GLU A 156 -9.68 7.37 -4.24
C GLU A 156 -8.39 6.96 -3.54
N LYS A 157 -8.20 5.66 -3.32
CA LYS A 157 -7.03 5.14 -2.62
C LYS A 157 -5.81 5.12 -3.53
N MET A 158 -4.75 5.79 -3.10
CA MET A 158 -3.49 5.97 -3.78
C MET A 158 -2.34 5.32 -2.98
N GLY A 159 -1.31 4.88 -3.70
CA GLY A 159 -0.07 4.37 -3.12
C GLY A 159 1.03 5.44 -3.07
N THR A 160 2.16 5.08 -2.48
CA THR A 160 3.38 5.90 -2.40
C THR A 160 4.37 5.54 -3.50
N GLN A 161 3.89 5.21 -4.71
CA GLN A 161 4.78 4.80 -5.79
C GLN A 161 5.69 5.98 -6.20
N PRO A 162 7.02 5.82 -6.22
CA PRO A 162 7.90 6.87 -6.74
C PRO A 162 7.66 7.14 -8.23
N GLN A 163 8.11 8.30 -8.71
CA GLN A 163 8.00 8.66 -10.11
C GLN A 163 8.75 7.67 -11.00
N GLY A 164 8.15 7.30 -12.13
CA GLY A 164 8.72 6.35 -13.07
C GLY A 164 7.94 6.32 -14.38
N LYS A 165 8.20 5.29 -15.19
CA LYS A 165 7.56 5.06 -16.48
C LYS A 165 6.96 3.66 -16.53
N MET A 166 5.81 3.57 -17.18
CA MET A 166 5.17 2.31 -17.56
C MET A 166 5.01 2.31 -19.08
N GLU A 167 5.53 1.29 -19.74
CA GLU A 167 5.37 1.05 -21.18
C GLU A 167 4.57 -0.23 -21.41
N VAL A 168 3.70 -0.22 -22.42
CA VAL A 168 2.85 -1.37 -22.77
C VAL A 168 3.09 -1.75 -24.23
N LEU A 169 3.54 -2.98 -24.45
CA LEU A 169 3.74 -3.58 -25.76
C LEU A 169 2.83 -4.80 -25.91
N ARG A 170 2.50 -5.14 -27.15
CA ARG A 170 1.69 -6.32 -27.48
C ARG A 170 2.41 -7.18 -28.51
N PHE A 171 2.44 -8.48 -28.25
CA PHE A 171 3.01 -9.50 -29.12
C PHE A 171 1.94 -10.50 -29.51
N GLN A 172 2.06 -11.07 -30.71
CA GLN A 172 1.15 -12.13 -31.17
C GLN A 172 1.48 -13.49 -30.56
N MET A 173 2.72 -13.68 -30.07
CA MET A 173 3.09 -14.93 -29.41
C MET A 173 2.31 -15.11 -28.11
N SER A 174 1.79 -16.32 -27.92
CA SER A 174 1.06 -16.74 -26.73
C SER A 174 1.99 -17.11 -25.58
N LEU A 175 1.54 -16.87 -24.35
CA LEU A 175 2.18 -17.44 -23.17
C LEU A 175 1.83 -18.93 -23.02
N PRO A 176 2.70 -19.74 -22.37
CA PRO A 176 2.34 -21.10 -21.99
C PRO A 176 1.01 -21.12 -21.21
N GLY A 177 0.06 -21.94 -21.65
CA GLY A 177 -1.29 -22.01 -21.06
C GLY A 177 -2.34 -21.09 -21.70
N HIS A 178 -1.95 -20.14 -22.57
CA HIS A 178 -2.84 -19.13 -23.17
C HIS A 178 -2.80 -19.16 -24.71
N LYS A 179 -3.09 -20.31 -25.32
CA LYS A 179 -2.82 -20.61 -26.75
C LYS A 179 -3.64 -19.80 -27.75
N ASP A 180 -4.74 -19.21 -27.33
CA ASP A 180 -5.74 -18.53 -28.16
C ASP A 180 -5.62 -16.99 -28.13
N CYS A 181 -4.66 -16.45 -27.38
CA CYS A 181 -4.38 -15.02 -27.33
C CYS A 181 -2.88 -14.71 -27.37
N GLY A 182 -2.53 -13.49 -27.80
CA GLY A 182 -1.16 -12.98 -27.74
C GLY A 182 -0.72 -12.61 -26.32
N THR A 183 0.40 -11.91 -26.20
CA THR A 183 0.98 -11.47 -24.92
C THR A 183 1.00 -9.94 -24.82
N ILE A 184 0.65 -9.41 -23.65
CA ILE A 184 0.88 -8.02 -23.29
C ILE A 184 2.15 -7.96 -22.44
N LEU A 185 3.18 -7.28 -22.92
CA LEU A 185 4.39 -7.00 -22.15
C LEU A 185 4.24 -5.62 -21.50
N ILE A 186 4.27 -5.59 -20.18
CA ILE A 186 4.28 -4.36 -19.41
C ILE A 186 5.70 -4.19 -18.88
N VAL A 187 6.32 -3.05 -19.17
CA VAL A 187 7.67 -2.72 -18.71
C VAL A 187 7.61 -1.52 -17.78
N TYR A 188 8.03 -1.71 -16.54
CA TYR A 188 8.17 -0.65 -15.56
C TYR A 188 9.62 -0.18 -15.49
N SER A 189 9.84 1.11 -15.31
CA SER A 189 11.16 1.69 -15.06
C SER A 189 11.05 2.81 -14.03
N ILE A 190 11.60 2.57 -12.84
CA ILE A 190 11.65 3.53 -11.74
C ILE A 190 13.13 3.81 -11.43
N PRO A 191 13.60 5.06 -11.55
CA PRO A 191 14.96 5.43 -11.16
C PRO A 191 15.10 5.48 -9.63
N HIS A 192 16.35 5.53 -9.15
CA HIS A 192 16.61 5.95 -7.77
C HIS A 192 16.20 7.42 -7.57
N GLY A 193 16.04 7.85 -6.32
CA GLY A 193 15.64 9.22 -6.05
C GLY A 193 15.67 9.56 -4.56
N ILE A 194 14.98 10.63 -4.19
CA ILE A 194 14.81 11.09 -2.82
C ILE A 194 13.37 10.83 -2.37
N GLN A 195 13.21 10.35 -1.15
CA GLN A 195 11.93 10.05 -0.53
C GLN A 195 11.13 11.34 -0.28
N GLY A 196 9.88 11.37 -0.75
CA GLY A 196 8.91 12.44 -0.47
C GLY A 196 8.36 12.42 0.97
N PRO A 197 7.52 13.40 1.36
CA PRO A 197 6.88 13.43 2.69
C PRO A 197 6.02 12.21 3.01
N GLU A 198 5.49 11.54 1.99
CA GLU A 198 4.66 10.34 2.08
C GLU A 198 5.46 9.04 2.31
N HIS A 199 6.79 9.11 2.25
CA HIS A 199 7.67 7.95 2.38
C HIS A 199 8.24 7.81 3.81
N PRO A 200 8.78 6.63 4.19
CA PRO A 200 9.21 6.36 5.56
C PRO A 200 10.30 7.30 6.11
N ASN A 201 11.20 7.80 5.26
CA ASN A 201 12.27 8.71 5.65
C ASN A 201 12.35 9.90 4.68
N PRO A 202 11.49 10.93 4.82
CA PRO A 202 11.48 12.08 3.92
C PRO A 202 12.86 12.73 3.80
N GLY A 203 13.24 13.10 2.57
CA GLY A 203 14.54 13.69 2.25
C GLY A 203 15.71 12.71 2.20
N LYS A 204 15.53 11.43 2.55
CA LYS A 204 16.58 10.40 2.39
C LYS A 204 16.54 9.77 0.99
N PRO A 205 17.70 9.34 0.45
CA PRO A 205 17.71 8.58 -0.79
C PRO A 205 16.93 7.26 -0.70
N PHE A 206 16.40 6.79 -1.83
CA PHE A 206 15.97 5.41 -2.03
C PHE A 206 16.66 4.82 -3.26
N THR A 207 16.84 3.50 -3.29
CA THR A 207 17.40 2.78 -4.45
C THR A 207 16.30 2.00 -5.17
N ALA A 208 16.46 1.81 -6.49
CA ALA A 208 15.52 1.06 -7.32
C ALA A 208 16.30 0.02 -8.15
N ARG A 209 16.26 -1.25 -7.73
CA ARG A 209 17.10 -2.32 -8.29
C ARG A 209 16.33 -3.23 -9.25
N GLY A 210 17.02 -3.66 -10.30
CA GLY A 210 16.48 -4.59 -11.29
C GLY A 210 15.42 -3.97 -12.20
N PHE A 211 15.44 -2.66 -12.41
CA PHE A 211 14.66 -2.00 -13.45
C PHE A 211 15.45 -1.92 -14.76
N PRO A 212 14.80 -2.04 -15.93
CA PRO A 212 13.36 -2.27 -16.12
C PRO A 212 12.88 -3.65 -15.66
N ARG A 213 11.64 -3.72 -15.15
CA ARG A 213 10.94 -4.96 -14.76
C ARG A 213 9.78 -5.23 -15.69
#